data_AF-A0A528B7L9-F1
#
_entry.id   AF-A0A528B7L9-F1
#
_cell.length_a   1.000
_cell.length_b   1.000
_cell.length_c   1.000
_cell.angle_alpha   90.00
_cell.angle_beta   90.00
_cell.angle_gamma   90.00
#
_symmetry.space_group_name_H-M   'P 1'
#
loop_
_entity.id
_entity.type
_entity.pdbx_description
1 polymer ?
#
loop_
_entity_poly.entity_id
_entity_poly.type
_entity_poly.pdbx_seq_one_letter_code
_entity_poly.pdbx_strand_id
1 'polypeptide(L)'
;MSTSSIDRPLQPGDRAPNIVLDAISREGKIALYDFRGRSSLLVGLFRGLHCPFCRRHIAAMAQLNPALKEKGIECLAVVKTPVER
;
A
#
# COMPACT_ATOMS: atom_id res chain seq x y z
N MET A 1 -18.14 15.99 0.75
CA MET A 1 -16.77 15.72 1.25
C MET A 1 -15.82 15.89 0.08
N SER A 2 -15.00 16.94 0.07
CA SER A 2 -14.14 17.25 -1.08
C SER A 2 -13.11 16.15 -1.31
N THR A 3 -13.26 15.46 -2.44
CA THR A 3 -12.18 14.69 -3.06
C THR A 3 -11.09 15.67 -3.43
N SER A 4 -10.01 15.72 -2.65
CA SER A 4 -8.82 16.46 -3.01
C SER A 4 -8.22 15.83 -4.26
N SER A 5 -8.64 16.29 -5.44
CA SER A 5 -8.00 15.97 -6.72
C SER A 5 -6.69 16.76 -6.76
N ILE A 6 -5.65 16.16 -6.17
CA ILE A 6 -4.29 16.67 -6.31
C ILE A 6 -3.87 16.32 -7.73
N ASP A 7 -3.92 17.29 -8.65
CA ASP A 7 -3.46 17.15 -10.05
C ASP A 7 -1.92 17.04 -10.19
N ARG A 8 -1.23 16.87 -9.06
CA ARG A 8 0.22 16.68 -8.97
C ARG A 8 0.54 15.45 -8.13
N PRO A 9 1.73 14.84 -8.30
CA PRO A 9 2.22 13.84 -7.36
C PRO A 9 2.23 14.39 -5.92
N LEU A 10 1.88 13.53 -4.96
CA LEU A 10 2.01 13.81 -3.54
C LEU A 10 3.46 14.18 -3.20
N GLN A 11 3.62 15.20 -2.36
CA GLN A 11 4.90 15.67 -1.84
C GLN A 11 5.02 15.33 -0.36
N PRO A 12 6.25 15.26 0.19
CA PRO A 12 6.44 15.17 1.64
C PRO A 12 5.68 16.26 2.39
N GLY A 13 4.99 15.89 3.47
CA GLY A 13 4.12 16.80 4.23
C GLY A 13 2.67 16.87 3.73
N ASP A 14 2.39 16.45 2.49
CA ASP A 14 1.01 16.34 2.03
C ASP A 14 0.26 15.27 2.83
N ARG A 15 -1.02 15.53 3.11
CA ARG A 15 -1.88 14.53 3.73
C ARG A 15 -2.13 13.40 2.73
N ALA A 16 -1.67 12.19 3.07
CA ALA A 16 -2.00 10.99 2.30
C ALA A 16 -3.53 10.85 2.14
N PRO A 17 -4.03 10.67 0.90
CA PRO A 17 -5.46 10.50 0.65
C PRO A 17 -5.96 9.19 1.26
N ASN A 18 -7.26 9.13 1.59
CA ASN A 18 -7.85 7.86 1.93
C ASN A 18 -8.23 7.13 0.64
N ILE A 19 -7.50 6.06 0.33
CA ILE A 19 -7.90 5.12 -0.72
C ILE A 19 -8.38 3.84 -0.05
N VAL A 20 -9.43 3.25 -0.62
CA VAL A 20 -10.01 1.98 -0.19
C VAL A 20 -9.79 0.98 -1.31
N LEU A 21 -9.06 -0.09 -1.01
CA LEU A 21 -8.63 -1.09 -1.98
C LEU A 21 -9.16 -2.46 -1.57
N ASP A 22 -9.51 -3.29 -2.55
CA ASP A 22 -9.78 -4.71 -2.30
C ASP A 22 -8.48 -5.44 -1.92
N ALA A 23 -8.57 -6.29 -0.89
CA ALA A 23 -7.43 -7.07 -0.44
C ALA A 23 -7.25 -8.32 -1.31
N ILE A 24 -6.02 -8.58 -1.72
CA ILE A 24 -5.65 -9.82 -2.44
C ILE A 24 -5.33 -10.93 -1.45
N SER A 25 -4.78 -10.59 -0.28
CA SER A 25 -4.28 -11.55 0.71
C SER A 25 -5.34 -12.05 1.70
N ARG A 26 -6.51 -11.42 1.76
CA ARG A 26 -7.62 -11.74 2.64
C ARG A 26 -8.92 -11.22 2.06
N GLU A 27 -10.05 -11.69 2.58
CA GLU A 27 -11.35 -11.12 2.23
C GLU A 27 -11.49 -9.67 2.74
N GLY A 28 -12.28 -8.90 1.99
CA GLY A 28 -12.66 -7.53 2.36
C GLY A 28 -11.77 -6.45 1.75
N LYS A 29 -11.91 -5.25 2.30
CA LYS A 29 -11.24 -4.03 1.83
C LYS A 29 -10.24 -3.53 2.87
N ILE A 30 -9.25 -2.78 2.41
CA ILE A 30 -8.25 -2.10 3.24
C ILE A 30 -8.33 -0.61 2.90
N ALA A 31 -8.58 0.23 3.91
CA ALA A 31 -8.47 1.68 3.78
C ALA A 31 -7.14 2.17 4.36
N LEU A 32 -6.50 3.15 3.71
CA LEU A 32 -5.26 3.75 4.25
C LEU A 32 -5.50 4.40 5.62
N TYR A 33 -6.72 4.88 5.87
CA TYR A 33 -7.06 5.49 7.15
C TYR A 33 -7.18 4.48 8.30
N ASP A 34 -7.28 3.18 8.02
CA ASP A 34 -7.29 2.14 9.06
C ASP A 34 -5.98 2.10 9.87
N PHE A 35 -4.89 2.61 9.29
CA PHE A 35 -3.56 2.70 9.90
C PHE A 35 -3.27 4.07 10.54
N ARG A 36 -4.05 5.09 10.19
CA ARG A 36 -3.77 6.48 10.60
C ARG A 36 -3.88 6.63 12.12
N GLY A 37 -2.84 7.18 12.73
CA GLY A 37 -2.76 7.36 14.18
C GLY A 37 -2.51 6.06 14.97
N ARG A 38 -2.35 4.92 14.28
CA ARG A 38 -2.06 3.61 14.90
C ARG A 38 -0.65 3.13 14.59
N SER A 39 -0.22 3.29 13.34
CA SER A 39 1.12 2.88 12.89
C SER A 39 1.64 3.77 11.78
N SER A 40 2.96 3.73 11.57
CA SER A 40 3.56 4.23 10.33
C SER A 40 3.26 3.22 9.22
N LEU A 41 2.94 3.70 8.02
CA LEU A 41 2.57 2.84 6.89
C LEU A 41 3.56 3.02 5.73
N LEU A 42 4.25 1.94 5.35
CA LEU A 42 5.02 1.86 4.12
C LEU A 42 4.13 1.33 2.99
N VAL A 43 3.88 2.16 1.98
CA VAL A 43 3.10 1.80 0.81
C VAL A 43 4.03 1.57 -0.39
N GLY A 44 4.08 0.34 -0.89
CA GLY A 44 4.80 -0.01 -2.11
C GLY A 44 3.85 -0.04 -3.31
N LEU A 45 4.08 0.81 -4.32
CA LEU A 45 3.28 0.86 -5.54
C LEU A 45 3.96 0.05 -6.66
N PHE A 46 3.27 -0.94 -7.19
CA PHE A 46 3.80 -1.86 -8.19
C PHE A 46 2.87 -1.96 -9.41
N ARG A 47 3.45 -2.15 -10.61
CA ARG A 47 2.66 -2.24 -11.85
C ARG A 47 1.70 -3.42 -11.87
N GLY A 48 2.13 -4.57 -11.35
CA GLY A 48 1.31 -5.78 -11.33
C GLY A 48 2.12 -7.05 -11.15
N LEU A 49 1.40 -8.14 -10.86
CA LEU A 49 1.98 -9.45 -10.62
C LEU A 49 2.48 -10.12 -11.91
N HIS A 50 2.23 -9.63 -13.12
CA HIS A 50 2.85 -10.22 -14.33
C HIS A 50 4.25 -9.64 -14.64
N CYS A 51 4.69 -8.63 -13.88
CA CYS A 51 6.01 -8.04 -14.06
C CYS A 51 7.04 -8.74 -13.14
N PRO A 52 8.12 -9.34 -13.69
CA PRO A 52 9.12 -10.05 -12.88
C PRO A 52 9.86 -9.13 -11.91
N PHE A 53 10.11 -7.88 -12.30
CA PHE A 53 10.69 -6.86 -11.41
C PHE A 53 9.76 -6.55 -10.23
N CYS A 54 8.46 -6.37 -10.48
CA CYS A 54 7.50 -6.09 -9.41
C CYS A 54 7.43 -7.26 -8.43
N ARG A 55 7.35 -8.50 -8.92
CA ARG A 55 7.34 -9.70 -8.06
C ARG A 55 8.57 -9.76 -7.15
N ARG A 56 9.76 -9.48 -7.69
CA ARG A 56 11.01 -9.49 -6.91
C ARG A 56 10.97 -8.47 -5.76
N HIS A 57 10.52 -7.25 -6.03
CA HIS A 57 10.46 -6.21 -4.99
C HIS A 57 9.35 -6.48 -3.96
N ILE A 58 8.22 -7.05 -4.37
CA ILE A 58 7.18 -7.50 -3.43
C ILE A 58 7.72 -8.60 -2.51
N ALA A 59 8.45 -9.57 -3.05
CA ALA A 59 9.09 -10.61 -2.25
C ALA A 59 10.13 -10.03 -1.27
N ALA A 60 10.96 -9.08 -1.70
CA ALA A 60 11.90 -8.39 -0.82
C ALA A 60 11.19 -7.61 0.30
N MET A 61 10.09 -6.91 -0.02
CA MET A 61 9.26 -6.22 0.97
C MET A 61 8.67 -7.21 1.99
N ALA A 62 8.22 -8.39 1.56
CA ALA A 62 7.73 -9.43 2.45
C ALA A 62 8.83 -9.97 3.40
N GLN A 63 10.07 -10.11 2.89
CA GLN A 63 11.22 -10.52 3.72
C GLN A 63 11.59 -9.48 4.78
N LEU A 64 11.45 -8.18 4.47
CA LEU A 64 11.73 -7.09 5.40
C LEU A 64 10.59 -6.81 6.38
N ASN A 65 9.38 -7.30 6.09
CA ASN A 65 8.18 -6.99 6.85
C ASN A 65 8.30 -7.29 8.37
N PRO A 66 8.88 -8.42 8.83
CA PRO A 66 9.03 -8.67 10.27
C PRO A 66 9.85 -7.57 10.98
N ALA A 67 10.99 -7.18 10.41
CA ALA A 67 11.86 -6.16 10.98
C ALA A 67 11.24 -4.75 10.94
N LEU A 68 10.41 -4.46 9.93
CA LEU A 68 9.64 -3.22 9.84
C LEU A 68 8.51 -3.19 10.89
N LYS A 69 7.83 -4.33 11.06
CA LYS A 69 6.75 -4.47 12.04
C LYS A 69 7.24 -4.30 13.48
N GLU A 70 8.42 -4.82 13.81
CA GLU A 70 9.08 -4.58 15.11
C GLU A 70 9.33 -3.09 15.39
N LYS A 71 9.44 -2.27 14.34
CA LYS A 71 9.58 -0.80 14.43
C LYS A 71 8.24 -0.06 14.38
N GLY A 72 7.11 -0.76 14.45
CA GLY A 72 5.77 -0.18 14.35
C GLY A 72 5.40 0.29 12.94
N ILE A 73 6.05 -0.25 11.91
CA ILE A 73 5.77 0.05 10.51
C ILE A 73 4.96 -1.09 9.90
N GLU A 74 3.74 -0.79 9.47
CA GLU A 74 2.93 -1.69 8.66
C GLU A 74 3.27 -1.54 7.18
N CYS A 75 3.15 -2.63 6.42
CA CYS A 75 3.52 -2.68 5.01
C CYS A 75 2.32 -3.02 4.13
N LEU A 76 2.06 -2.21 3.10
CA LEU A 76 1.02 -2.46 2.10
C LEU A 76 1.60 -2.43 0.68
N ALA A 77 1.58 -3.58 0.00
CA ALA A 77 1.91 -3.67 -1.41
C ALA A 77 0.63 -3.47 -2.25
N VAL A 78 0.62 -2.46 -3.12
CA VAL A 78 -0.49 -2.16 -4.03
C VAL A 78 -0.07 -2.52 -5.45
N VAL A 79 -0.90 -3.33 -6.12
CA VAL A 79 -0.71 -3.75 -7.51
C VAL A 79 -1.96 -3.43 -8.32
N LYS A 80 -1.80 -3.20 -9.62
CA LYS A 80 -2.94 -3.04 -10.56
C LYS A 80 -3.50 -4.39 -11.06
N THR A 81 -3.04 -5.52 -10.51
CA THR A 81 -3.58 -6.83 -10.89
C THR A 81 -4.95 -7.01 -10.24
N PRO A 82 -6.00 -7.35 -11.01
CA PRO A 82 -7.32 -7.59 -10.45
C PRO A 82 -7.29 -8.70 -9.39
N VAL A 83 -8.21 -8.62 -8.42
CA VAL A 83 -8.36 -9.65 -7.37
C VAL A 83 -8.93 -10.94 -7.96
N GLU A 84 -9.88 -10.81 -8.88
CA GLU A 84 -10.47 -11.89 -9.66
C GLU A 84 -9.58 -12.19 -10.88
N ARG A 85 -9.42 -13.48 -11.20
CA ARG A 85 -8.49 -13.94 -12.26
C ARG A 85 -9.23 -14.35 -13.52
#